data_AF-A0A4U9VN93-F1
#
_entry.id   AF-A0A4U9VN93-F1
#
_cell.length_a   1.000
_cell.length_b   1.000
_cell.length_c   1.000
_cell.angle_alpha   90.00
_cell.angle_beta   90.00
_cell.angle_gamma   90.00
#
_symmetry.space_group_name_H-M   'P 1'
#
loop_
_entity.id
_entity.type
_entity.pdbx_description
1 polymer ?
#
loop_
_entity_poly.entity_id
_entity_poly.type
_entity_poly.pdbx_seq_one_letter_code
_entity_poly.pdbx_strand_id
1 'polypeptide(L)' 'MAAMEVVVNQGYGCNGVAYQRAQANKCDLCHGREAGPACVEVCPTAALTLIRPADLQAMQLEKQQRAARGSAPNLR' A
#
# COMPACT_ATOMS: atom_id res chain seq x y z
N MET A 1 9.81 -0.95 -7.47
CA MET A 1 9.16 -0.14 -8.52
C MET A 1 7.74 -0.68 -8.69
N ALA A 2 6.71 0.05 -8.26
CA ALA A 2 5.34 -0.31 -8.61
C ALA A 2 5.04 0.36 -9.95
N ALA A 3 4.79 -0.45 -11.00
CA ALA A 3 4.39 0.07 -12.29
C ALA A 3 2.97 0.64 -12.16
N MET A 4 2.86 1.96 -12.32
CA MET A 4 1.60 2.69 -12.34
C MET A 4 1.11 2.72 -13.78
N GLU A 5 -0.05 2.13 -14.06
CA GLU A 5 -0.69 2.28 -15.37
C GLU A 5 -1.37 3.65 -15.45
N VAL A 6 -1.01 4.42 -16.48
CA VAL A 6 -1.60 5.72 -16.77
C VAL A 6 -2.72 5.52 -17.76
N VAL A 7 -3.95 5.80 -17.35
CA VAL A 7 -5.13 5.77 -18.21
C VAL A 7 -5.24 7.12 -18.91
N VAL A 8 -5.19 7.11 -20.25
CA VAL A 8 -5.38 8.32 -21.06
C VAL A 8 -6.79 8.32 -21.63
N ASN A 9 -7.58 9.33 -21.28
CA ASN A 9 -8.94 9.51 -21.78
C ASN A 9 -9.03 10.80 -22.63
N GLN A 10 -9.72 10.70 -23.77
CA GLN A 10 -9.90 11.82 -24.69
C GLN A 10 -11.27 12.47 -24.45
N GLY A 11 -11.26 13.75 -24.08
CA GLY A 11 -12.45 14.56 -23.86
C GLY A 11 -12.55 15.69 -24.88
N TYR A 12 -13.76 16.22 -25.06
CA TYR A 12 -14.01 17.43 -25.84
C TYR A 12 -14.36 18.58 -24.90
N GLY A 13 -13.65 19.69 -24.99
CA GLY A 13 -13.95 20.90 -24.23
C GLY A 13 -15.10 21.70 -24.85
N CYS A 14 -15.65 22.67 -24.11
CA CYS A 14 -16.68 23.59 -24.61
C CYS A 14 -16.23 24.47 -25.79
N ASN A 15 -14.94 24.50 -26.10
CA ASN A 15 -14.34 25.21 -27.24
C ASN A 15 -14.18 24.32 -28.50
N GLY A 16 -14.72 23.10 -28.51
CA GLY A 16 -14.65 22.17 -29.66
C GLY A 16 -13.27 21.52 -29.87
N VAL A 17 -12.27 21.89 -29.08
CA VAL A 17 -10.93 21.29 -29.09
C VAL A 17 -10.88 20.00 -28.27
N ALA A 18 -10.33 18.94 -28.88
CA ALA A 18 -10.06 17.68 -28.23
C ALA A 18 -8.88 17.83 -27.26
N TYR A 19 -9.04 17.36 -26.03
CA TYR A 19 -7.98 17.35 -25.02
C TYR A 19 -7.79 15.95 -24.45
N GLN A 20 -6.55 15.61 -24.13
CA GLN A 20 -6.20 14.32 -23.53
C GLN A 20 -5.98 14.51 -22.03
N ARG A 21 -6.63 13.66 -21.22
CA ARG A 21 -6.44 13.59 -19.76
C ARG A 21 -5.71 12.30 -19.43
N ALA A 22 -4.50 12.43 -18.91
CA ALA A 22 -3.79 11.33 -18.28
C ALA A 22 -4.20 11.25 -16.80
N GLN A 23 -4.64 10.09 -16.35
CA GLN A 23 -5.00 9.81 -14.96
C GLN A 23 -4.25 8.58 -14.48
N ALA A 24 -3.79 8.61 -13.24
CA ALA A 24 -3.07 7.52 -12.64
C ALA A 24 -3.74 7.19 -11.30
N ASN A 25 -4.33 6.01 -11.20
CA ASN A 25 -5.06 5.55 -10.03
C ASN A 25 -4.23 4.54 -9.23
N LYS A 26 -4.05 4.77 -7.93
CA LYS A 26 -3.34 3.86 -7.01
C LYS A 26 -4.10 3.75 -5.70
N CYS A 27 -3.92 2.62 -5.02
CA CYS A 27 -4.37 2.44 -3.65
C CYS A 27 -3.83 3.57 -2.75
N ASP A 28 -4.76 4.28 -2.14
CA ASP A 28 -4.58 5.42 -1.25
C ASP A 28 -4.65 5.01 0.24
N LEU A 29 -4.69 3.71 0.52
CA LEU A 29 -4.89 3.13 1.85
C LEU A 29 -6.23 3.53 2.48
N CYS A 30 -7.27 3.72 1.66
CA CYS A 30 -8.61 4.13 2.08
C CYS A 30 -8.60 5.47 2.83
N HIS A 31 -8.02 6.50 2.19
CA HIS A 31 -7.92 7.83 2.78
C HIS A 31 -9.32 8.38 3.11
N GLY A 32 -9.50 8.89 4.34
CA GLY A 32 -10.78 9.44 4.81
C GLY A 32 -11.79 8.42 5.38
N ARG A 33 -11.47 7.12 5.40
CA ARG A 33 -12.28 6.09 6.07
C ARG A 33 -11.80 5.86 7.50
N GLU A 34 -12.62 6.19 8.50
CA GLU A 34 -12.28 6.00 9.92
C GLU A 34 -12.08 4.53 10.31
N ALA A 35 -12.84 3.62 9.70
CA ALA A 35 -12.73 2.18 9.91
C ALA A 35 -11.45 1.54 9.31
N GLY A 36 -10.58 2.33 8.67
CA GLY A 36 -9.31 1.84 8.12
C GLY A 36 -9.45 1.13 6.77
N PRO A 37 -8.46 0.32 6.34
CA PRO A 37 -8.43 -0.28 5.02
C PRO A 37 -9.54 -1.31 4.80
N ALA A 38 -10.45 -1.04 3.86
CA ALA A 38 -11.55 -1.95 3.54
C ALA A 38 -11.07 -3.33 3.07
N CYS A 39 -9.93 -3.39 2.37
CA CYS A 39 -9.34 -4.64 1.90
C CYS A 39 -8.88 -5.58 3.03
N VAL A 40 -8.48 -5.03 4.17
CA VAL A 40 -8.08 -5.82 5.35
C VAL A 40 -9.31 -6.37 6.05
N GLU A 41 -10.35 -5.55 6.21
CA GLU A 41 -11.60 -5.92 6.89
C GLU A 41 -12.37 -7.03 6.16
N VAL A 42 -12.44 -6.97 4.83
CA VAL A 42 -13.21 -7.92 4.02
C VAL A 42 -12.47 -9.24 3.77
N CYS A 43 -11.19 -9.35 4.13
CA CYS A 43 -10.37 -10.49 3.76
C CYS A 43 -10.80 -11.76 4.54
N PRO A 44 -11.40 -12.77 3.89
CA PRO A 44 -11.97 -13.93 4.60
C PRO A 44 -10.89 -14.84 5.22
N THR A 45 -9.69 -14.81 4.67
CA THR A 45 -8.54 -15.62 5.12
C THR A 45 -7.63 -14.87 6.07
N ALA A 46 -7.93 -13.61 6.40
CA ALA A 46 -7.06 -12.73 7.18
C ALA A 46 -5.61 -12.64 6.64
N ALA A 47 -5.43 -12.77 5.32
CA ALA A 47 -4.12 -12.72 4.68
C ALA A 47 -3.50 -11.31 4.66
N LEU A 48 -4.32 -10.27 4.75
CA LEU A 48 -3.89 -8.88 4.74
C LEU A 48 -3.87 -8.33 6.16
N THR A 49 -2.83 -7.60 6.51
CA THR A 49 -2.71 -6.91 7.80
C THR A 49 -2.14 -5.53 7.59
N LEU A 50 -2.70 -4.54 8.28
CA LEU A 50 -2.17 -3.17 8.26
C LEU A 50 -0.99 -3.08 9.24
N ILE A 51 0.21 -2.84 8.72
CA ILE A 51 1.42 -2.62 9.50
C ILE A 51 1.73 -1.12 9.53
N ARG A 52 1.85 -0.54 10.72
CA ARG A 52 2.22 0.86 10.91
C ARG A 52 3.74 0.99 11.03
N PRO A 53 4.30 2.19 10.82
CA PRO A 53 5.73 2.41 10.98
C PRO A 53 6.28 2.01 12.36
N ALA A 54 5.50 2.23 13.43
CA ALA A 54 5.88 1.83 14.79
C ALA A 54 5.99 0.29 14.93
N ASP A 55 5.10 -0.46 14.29
CA ASP A 55 5.12 -1.92 14.29
C ASP A 55 6.37 -2.44 13.56
N LEU A 56 6.75 -1.77 12.45
CA LEU A 56 7.99 -2.07 11.74
C LEU A 56 9.22 -1.87 12.64
N GLN A 57 9.28 -0.74 13.35
CA GLN A 57 10.38 -0.44 14.26
C GLN A 57 10.47 -1.46 15.40
N ALA A 58 9.33 -1.84 15.98
CA ALA A 58 9.26 -2.86 17.03
C ALA A 58 9.78 -4.22 16.52
N MET A 59 9.35 -4.65 15.33
CA MET A 59 9.83 -5.89 14.72
C MET A 59 11.33 -5.84 14.39
N GLN A 60 11.85 -4.69 13.95
CA GLN A 60 13.29 -4.51 13.72
C GLN A 60 14.08 -4.64 15.03
N LEU A 61 13.62 -3.98 16.10
CA LEU A 61 14.25 -4.06 17.40
C LEU A 61 14.23 -5.49 17.95
N GLU A 62 13.11 -6.19 17.84
CA GLU A 62 13.00 -7.59 18.27
C GLU A 62 14.01 -8.48 17.53
N LYS A 63 14.13 -8.32 16.21
CA LYS A 63 15.13 -9.04 15.40
C LYS A 63 16.56 -8.76 15.86
N GLN A 64 16.88 -7.50 16.16
CA GLN A 64 18.20 -7.11 16.67
C GLN A 64 18.49 -7.73 18.04
N GLN A 65 17.52 -7.68 18.97
CA GLN A 65 17.65 -8.30 20.29
C GLN A 65 17.83 -9.81 20.19
N ARG A 66 17.08 -10.47 19.29
CA ARG A 66 17.18 -11.92 19.08
C ARG A 66 18.55 -12.32 18.54
N ALA A 67 19.08 -11.57 17.58
CA ALA A 67 20.44 -11.77 17.07
C ALA A 67 21.50 -11.58 18.17
N ALA A 68 21.37 -10.52 18.98
CA ALA A 68 22.28 -10.26 20.11
C ALA A 68 22.24 -11.39 21.17
N ARG A 69 21.08 -12.02 21.37
CA ARG A 69 20.91 -13.17 22.29
C ARG A 69 21.36 -14.51 21.71
N GLY A 70 21.88 -14.56 20.49
CA GLY A 70 22.36 -15.79 19.84
C GLY A 70 21.26 -16.75 19.38
N SER A 71 19.98 -16.34 19.43
CA SER A 71 18.85 -17.10 18.90
C SER A 71 18.70 -16.79 17.40
N ALA A 72 19.69 -17.16 16.59
CA ALA A 72 19.53 -17.01 15.15
C ALA A 72 18.36 -17.91 14.69
N PRO A 73 17.32 -17.38 14.01
CA PRO A 73 16.39 -18.24 13.31
C PRO A 73 17.20 -19.00 12.25
N ASN A 74 17.00 -20.31 12.15
CA ASN A 74 17.59 -21.13 11.08
C ASN A 74 17.12 -20.55 9.74
N LEU A 75 17.95 -19.73 9.09
CA LEU A 75 17.75 -19.27 7.73
C LEU A 75 18.16 -20.44 6.83
N ARG A 76 17.18 -21.30 6.56
CA ARG A 76 17.29 -22.40 5.62
C ARG A 76 17.12 -21.90 4.19
#